data_AF-A0AA97BR38-F1
#
_entry.id   AF-A0AA97BR38-F1
#
_cell.length_a   1.000
_cell.length_b   1.000
_cell.length_c   1.000
_cell.angle_alpha   90.00
_cell.angle_beta   90.00
_cell.angle_gamma   90.00
#
_symmetry.space_group_name_H-M   'P 1'
#
loop_
_entity.id
_entity.type
_entity.pdbx_description
1 polymer ?
#
loop_
_entity_poly.entity_id
_entity_poly.type
_entity_poly.pdbx_seq_one_letter_code
_entity_poly.pdbx_strand_id
1 'polypeptide(L)'
;MLKRFEKASVVLATVLVLGGGSWVATTRPAAAQVLFEERGSLAPMQNEYTFAGKAGDTVTISMTSTDFDTFLVLQSPSGQEIASNDDYARSLNSTIVITLPSNGTYKVLARSFSGQGGNYLLTVRPATPYDQAYSRATQVYRTGDMNAALTAFNEAIRLDSSRPEAYLDRADVHYVQGNLNGTRADYQRAIALYEQQGNSDMAQMLREQLTYLDEVPPQ
;
A
#
# COMPACT_ATOMS: atom_id res chain seq x y z
N MET A 1 26.27 2.71 -0.39
CA MET A 1 26.82 1.48 0.23
C MET A 1 25.72 0.42 0.15
N LEU A 2 25.91 -0.66 -0.62
CA LEU A 2 24.86 -1.69 -0.80
C LEU A 2 24.68 -2.42 0.54
N LYS A 3 23.57 -2.20 1.25
CA LYS A 3 23.24 -2.97 2.44
C LYS A 3 22.82 -4.38 1.98
N ARG A 4 23.82 -5.26 1.81
CA ARG A 4 23.61 -6.69 1.57
C ARG A 4 23.19 -7.30 2.91
N PHE A 5 21.93 -7.66 3.05
CA PHE A 5 21.54 -8.55 4.13
C PHE A 5 21.97 -9.96 3.75
N GLU A 6 22.99 -10.47 4.43
CA GLU A 6 23.22 -11.92 4.49
C GLU A 6 22.02 -12.55 5.19
N LYS A 7 21.20 -13.25 4.39
CA LYS A 7 20.28 -14.31 4.80
C LYS A 7 19.51 -14.06 6.11
N ALA A 8 18.32 -13.48 6.01
CA ALA A 8 17.19 -14.19 6.58
C ALA A 8 17.02 -15.45 5.71
N SER A 9 17.68 -16.54 6.10
CA SER A 9 17.39 -17.83 5.50
C SER A 9 15.88 -18.03 5.66
N VAL A 10 15.19 -18.34 4.56
CA VAL A 10 13.88 -18.97 4.62
C VAL A 10 14.11 -20.36 5.25
N VAL A 11 14.35 -20.38 6.55
CA VAL A 11 14.13 -21.55 7.38
C VAL A 11 12.69 -21.38 7.82
N LEU A 12 11.85 -22.35 7.47
CA LEU A 12 10.60 -22.60 8.18
C LEU A 12 10.89 -22.42 9.67
N ALA A 13 10.42 -21.33 10.28
CA ALA A 13 10.65 -21.08 11.69
C ALA A 13 9.83 -22.12 12.47
N THR A 14 10.43 -23.29 12.70
CA THR A 14 9.97 -24.24 13.69
C THR A 14 10.18 -23.56 15.04
N VAL A 15 9.13 -22.95 15.58
CA VAL A 15 9.14 -22.46 16.95
C VAL A 15 9.03 -23.69 17.85
N LEU A 16 10.10 -23.95 18.58
CA LEU A 16 10.17 -24.97 19.61
C LEU A 16 9.74 -24.35 20.93
N VAL A 17 8.53 -24.68 21.38
CA VAL A 17 8.00 -24.20 22.67
C VAL A 17 8.33 -25.23 23.75
N LEU A 18 8.89 -24.78 24.87
CA LEU A 18 9.11 -25.60 26.05
C LEU A 18 7.79 -25.85 26.76
N GLY A 19 7.25 -27.06 26.63
CA GLY A 19 6.13 -27.55 27.43
C GLY A 19 6.49 -28.89 28.05
N GLY A 20 6.57 -28.96 29.38
CA GLY A 20 6.63 -30.24 30.11
C GLY A 20 7.85 -31.14 29.81
N GLY A 21 9.02 -30.57 29.52
CA GLY A 21 10.26 -31.35 29.35
C GLY A 21 10.41 -32.07 28.01
N SER A 22 9.59 -31.74 27.00
CA SER A 22 9.76 -32.24 25.62
C SER A 22 9.51 -31.15 24.59
N TRP A 23 10.27 -31.23 23.50
CA TRP A 23 10.21 -30.33 22.36
C TRP A 23 9.04 -30.71 21.45
N VAL A 24 8.05 -29.81 21.28
CA VAL A 24 6.93 -30.00 20.34
C VAL A 24 7.04 -28.98 19.21
N ALA A 25 7.12 -29.45 17.96
CA ALA A 25 7.03 -28.60 16.78
C ALA A 25 5.57 -28.16 16.59
N THR A 26 5.28 -26.86 16.72
CA THR A 26 3.97 -26.30 16.37
C THR A 26 4.08 -25.53 15.06
N THR A 27 3.30 -25.92 14.07
CA THR A 27 3.09 -25.12 12.85
C THR A 27 2.23 -23.91 13.19
N ARG A 28 2.81 -22.70 13.16
CA ARG A 28 1.99 -21.49 13.13
C ARG A 28 1.24 -21.44 11.80
N PRO A 29 -0.06 -21.07 11.78
CA PRO A 29 -0.73 -20.78 10.53
C PRO A 29 0.04 -19.67 9.81
N ALA A 30 0.06 -19.73 8.47
CA ALA A 30 0.71 -18.78 7.57
C ALA A 30 0.07 -17.39 7.65
N ALA A 31 0.20 -16.72 8.79
CA ALA A 31 -0.11 -15.31 8.93
C ALA A 31 1.05 -14.53 8.29
N ALA A 32 0.79 -13.99 7.10
CA ALA A 32 1.54 -12.96 6.38
C ALA A 32 2.94 -12.67 6.96
N GLN A 33 3.94 -13.48 6.58
CA GLN A 33 5.32 -13.14 6.92
C GLN A 33 5.72 -11.92 6.12
N VAL A 34 5.95 -10.81 6.82
CA VAL A 34 6.67 -9.66 6.28
C VAL A 34 8.00 -10.19 5.74
N LEU A 35 8.21 -10.08 4.43
CA LEU A 35 9.43 -10.52 3.77
C LEU A 35 10.60 -9.60 4.13
N PHE A 36 10.27 -8.33 4.40
CA PHE A 36 11.23 -7.28 4.69
C PHE A 36 10.52 -6.12 5.41
N GLU A 37 11.12 -5.61 6.48
CA GLU A 37 10.75 -4.33 7.12
C GLU A 37 12.04 -3.62 7.51
N GLU A 38 12.16 -2.34 7.16
CA GLU A 38 13.31 -1.51 7.52
C GLU A 38 12.84 -0.12 7.92
N ARG A 39 13.30 0.33 9.08
CA ARG A 39 13.26 1.74 9.48
C ARG A 39 14.56 2.38 9.02
N GLY A 40 14.46 3.20 7.99
CA GLY A 40 15.61 3.82 7.33
C GLY A 40 15.65 5.32 7.56
N SER A 41 16.78 5.90 7.18
CA SER A 41 16.93 7.34 6.96
C SER A 41 17.61 7.54 5.60
N LEU A 42 17.14 8.53 4.84
CA LEU A 42 17.60 8.84 3.50
C LEU A 42 18.60 10.00 3.54
N ALA A 43 19.83 9.77 3.07
CA ALA A 43 20.81 10.80 2.71
C ALA A 43 21.97 10.20 1.85
N PRO A 44 22.35 10.73 0.67
CA PRO A 44 21.58 11.32 -0.44
C PRO A 44 21.05 10.29 -1.47
N MET A 45 20.11 10.76 -2.29
CA MET A 45 19.38 10.18 -3.45
C MET A 45 18.59 8.88 -3.27
N GLN A 46 19.20 7.78 -2.81
CA GLN A 46 18.48 6.51 -2.69
C GLN A 46 19.12 5.53 -1.70
N ASN A 47 18.28 4.72 -1.06
CA ASN A 47 18.72 3.48 -0.43
C ASN A 47 18.28 2.28 -1.29
N GLU A 48 19.13 1.26 -1.34
CA GLU A 48 18.86 0.04 -2.11
C GLU A 48 18.63 -1.14 -1.17
N TYR A 49 17.57 -1.88 -1.44
CA TYR A 49 17.20 -3.09 -0.73
C TYR A 49 16.97 -4.22 -1.71
N THR A 50 17.10 -5.47 -1.27
CA THR A 50 16.84 -6.64 -2.11
C THR A 50 16.03 -7.68 -1.39
N PHE A 51 15.17 -8.39 -2.12
CA PHE A 51 14.45 -9.55 -1.61
C PHE A 51 14.42 -10.66 -2.67
N ALA A 52 14.34 -11.92 -2.22
CA ALA A 52 14.15 -13.06 -3.12
C ALA A 52 12.66 -13.23 -3.42
N GLY A 53 12.31 -13.42 -4.69
CA GLY A 53 10.94 -13.61 -5.15
C GLY A 53 10.80 -14.79 -6.11
N LYS A 54 9.59 -15.33 -6.21
CA LYS A 54 9.23 -16.36 -7.19
C LYS A 54 8.24 -15.82 -8.20
N ALA A 55 8.34 -16.31 -9.43
CA ALA A 55 7.39 -16.01 -10.48
C ALA A 55 5.97 -16.39 -10.04
N GLY A 56 5.02 -15.47 -10.24
CA GLY A 56 3.62 -15.65 -9.86
C GLY A 56 3.27 -15.23 -8.43
N ASP A 57 4.25 -14.99 -7.55
CA ASP A 57 3.97 -14.39 -6.24
C ASP A 57 3.53 -12.93 -6.43
N THR A 58 2.50 -12.49 -5.72
CA THR A 58 2.11 -11.07 -5.66
C THR A 58 2.59 -10.45 -4.36
N VAL A 59 3.32 -9.34 -4.46
CA VAL A 59 3.89 -8.62 -3.31
C VAL A 59 3.38 -7.18 -3.26
N THR A 60 3.31 -6.67 -2.03
CA THR A 60 3.11 -5.25 -1.73
C THR A 60 4.42 -4.69 -1.18
N ILE A 61 4.90 -3.61 -1.78
CA ILE A 61 6.06 -2.84 -1.36
C ILE A 61 5.55 -1.45 -0.96
N SER A 62 5.68 -1.08 0.30
CA SER A 62 5.19 0.23 0.79
C SER A 62 6.30 0.99 1.48
N MET A 63 6.38 2.29 1.18
CA MET A 63 7.30 3.22 1.82
C MET A 63 6.50 4.38 2.40
N THR A 64 6.67 4.63 3.70
CA THR A 64 5.98 5.74 4.38
C THR A 64 6.98 6.68 5.04
N SER A 65 6.72 7.99 4.92
CA SER A 65 7.54 9.04 5.54
C SER A 65 6.67 10.21 5.97
N THR A 66 6.99 10.80 7.12
CA THR A 66 6.45 12.11 7.53
C THR A 66 7.35 13.27 7.11
N ASP A 67 8.55 12.95 6.64
CA ASP A 67 9.63 13.92 6.47
C ASP A 67 9.78 14.35 5.00
N PHE A 68 9.33 13.53 4.04
CA PHE A 68 9.48 13.79 2.61
C PHE A 68 8.49 12.97 1.76
N ASP A 69 8.34 13.39 0.51
CA ASP A 69 7.57 12.71 -0.54
C ASP A 69 8.31 11.47 -1.06
N THR A 70 7.75 10.29 -0.82
CA THR A 70 8.44 9.02 -1.07
C THR A 70 8.37 8.64 -2.54
N PHE A 71 9.36 7.88 -3.02
CA PHE A 71 9.34 7.31 -4.36
C PHE A 71 9.94 5.92 -4.35
N LEU A 72 9.22 4.95 -4.90
CA LEU A 72 9.63 3.57 -5.02
C LEU A 72 9.90 3.18 -6.46
N VAL A 73 10.99 2.44 -6.66
CA VAL A 73 11.28 1.74 -7.91
C VAL A 73 11.60 0.28 -7.62
N LEU A 74 11.00 -0.63 -8.37
CA LEU A 74 11.28 -2.06 -8.34
C LEU A 74 12.01 -2.48 -9.61
N GLN A 75 13.18 -3.10 -9.45
CA GLN A 75 13.93 -3.75 -10.52
C GLN A 75 13.86 -5.27 -10.39
N SER A 76 13.67 -5.93 -11.53
CA SER A 76 13.71 -7.37 -11.70
C SER A 76 15.14 -7.92 -11.53
N PRO A 77 15.32 -9.26 -11.44
CA PRO A 77 16.65 -9.88 -11.34
C PRO A 77 17.59 -9.59 -12.52
N SER A 78 17.07 -9.22 -13.69
CA SER A 78 17.88 -8.78 -14.84
C SER A 78 18.36 -7.33 -14.72
N GLY A 79 17.90 -6.59 -13.70
CA GLY A 79 18.16 -5.16 -13.52
C GLY A 79 17.17 -4.24 -14.21
N GLN A 80 16.19 -4.78 -14.96
CA GLN A 80 15.14 -3.98 -15.60
C GLN A 80 14.16 -3.43 -14.55
N GLU A 81 13.84 -2.14 -14.62
CA GLU A 81 12.72 -1.55 -13.88
C GLU A 81 11.39 -2.12 -14.38
N ILE A 82 10.58 -2.65 -13.45
CA ILE A 82 9.29 -3.30 -13.76
C ILE A 82 8.11 -2.62 -13.09
N ALA A 83 8.35 -1.74 -12.11
CA ALA A 83 7.32 -0.90 -11.50
C ALA A 83 7.97 0.28 -10.79
N SER A 84 7.25 1.39 -10.75
CA SER A 84 7.56 2.55 -9.92
C SER A 84 6.28 3.23 -9.47
N ASN A 85 6.35 3.92 -8.33
CA ASN A 85 5.23 4.66 -7.76
C ASN A 85 5.76 5.70 -6.78
N ASP A 86 5.24 6.92 -6.86
CA ASP A 86 5.49 8.06 -5.97
C ASP A 86 4.31 8.29 -5.02
N ASP A 87 3.07 8.06 -5.46
CA ASP A 87 1.87 8.36 -4.68
C ASP A 87 1.00 7.13 -4.32
N TYR A 88 0.35 7.18 -3.16
CA TYR A 88 -0.65 6.19 -2.74
C TYR A 88 -1.83 6.90 -2.13
N ALA A 89 -3.00 6.69 -2.76
CA ALA A 89 -4.21 7.46 -2.48
C ALA A 89 -3.90 8.97 -2.50
N ARG A 90 -4.49 9.74 -1.58
CA ARG A 90 -4.21 11.17 -1.41
C ARG A 90 -3.04 11.46 -0.48
N SER A 91 -2.04 10.55 -0.42
CA SER A 91 -0.85 10.71 0.41
C SER A 91 0.43 10.72 -0.42
N LEU A 92 1.49 11.28 0.16
CA LEU A 92 2.85 11.31 -0.40
C LEU A 92 3.65 10.00 -0.13
N ASN A 93 2.96 8.98 0.37
CA ASN A 93 3.56 7.66 0.58
C ASN A 93 3.43 6.84 -0.70
N SER A 94 4.39 5.99 -1.00
CA SER A 94 4.36 5.14 -2.20
C SER A 94 3.97 3.71 -1.84
N THR A 95 3.21 3.05 -2.72
CA THR A 95 2.96 1.61 -2.65
C THR A 95 2.91 0.97 -4.03
N ILE A 96 3.70 -0.11 -4.21
CA ILE A 96 3.68 -0.96 -5.41
C ILE A 96 3.02 -2.29 -5.05
N VAL A 97 2.02 -2.70 -5.82
CA VAL A 97 1.43 -4.05 -5.77
C VAL A 97 1.70 -4.71 -7.12
N ILE A 98 2.44 -5.83 -7.14
CA ILE A 98 2.86 -6.46 -8.40
C ILE A 98 2.98 -7.98 -8.28
N THR A 99 2.58 -8.67 -9.35
CA THR A 99 2.87 -10.09 -9.55
C THR A 99 4.25 -10.23 -10.20
N LEU A 100 5.15 -10.93 -9.52
CA LEU A 100 6.53 -11.06 -9.92
C LEU A 100 6.65 -11.90 -11.21
N PRO A 101 7.33 -11.41 -12.26
CA PRO A 101 7.37 -12.09 -13.55
C PRO A 101 8.34 -13.27 -13.60
N SER A 102 9.36 -13.29 -12.73
CA SER A 102 10.42 -14.30 -12.75
C SER A 102 10.94 -14.66 -11.36
N ASN A 103 11.57 -15.82 -11.23
CA ASN A 103 12.32 -16.16 -10.02
C ASN A 103 13.61 -15.32 -9.94
N GLY A 104 14.02 -14.95 -8.73
CA GLY A 104 15.34 -14.36 -8.49
C GLY A 104 15.34 -13.29 -7.41
N THR A 105 16.42 -12.52 -7.37
CA THR A 105 16.59 -11.41 -6.42
C THR A 105 16.15 -10.11 -7.06
N TYR A 106 15.12 -9.49 -6.49
CA TYR A 106 14.62 -8.18 -6.89
C TYR A 106 15.32 -7.07 -6.10
N LYS A 107 15.40 -5.88 -6.68
CA LYS A 107 15.96 -4.69 -6.03
C LYS A 107 14.88 -3.62 -5.87
N VAL A 108 14.73 -3.11 -4.66
CA VAL A 108 13.87 -1.97 -4.31
C VAL A 108 14.76 -0.75 -4.12
N LEU A 109 14.46 0.32 -4.84
CA LEU A 109 15.11 1.62 -4.68
C LEU A 109 14.14 2.52 -3.91
N ALA A 110 14.49 2.82 -2.65
CA ALA A 110 13.77 3.77 -1.81
C ALA A 110 14.36 5.16 -2.03
N ARG A 111 13.55 6.07 -2.57
CA ARG A 111 13.95 7.41 -3.02
C ARG A 111 13.03 8.47 -2.40
N SER A 112 13.44 9.71 -2.60
CA SER A 112 12.63 10.89 -2.37
C SER A 112 12.32 11.54 -3.72
N PHE A 113 11.06 11.94 -3.94
CA PHE A 113 10.66 12.61 -5.17
C PHE A 113 11.28 14.02 -5.27
N SER A 114 11.34 14.75 -4.14
CA SER A 114 11.86 16.12 -4.07
C SER A 114 13.38 16.20 -3.81
N GLY A 115 14.04 15.07 -3.58
CA GLY A 115 15.46 15.00 -3.20
C GLY A 115 15.74 15.34 -1.73
N GLN A 116 14.70 15.64 -0.94
CA GLN A 116 14.81 15.82 0.51
C GLN A 116 14.95 14.47 1.22
N GLY A 117 15.86 14.38 2.18
CA GLY A 117 16.09 13.19 3.00
C GLY A 117 15.31 13.24 4.32
N GLY A 118 15.12 12.08 4.92
CA GLY A 118 14.43 11.96 6.21
C GLY A 118 14.22 10.50 6.60
N ASN A 119 13.51 10.28 7.70
CA ASN A 119 13.20 8.95 8.18
C ASN A 119 12.04 8.35 7.39
N TYR A 120 12.09 7.04 7.20
CA TYR A 120 11.00 6.30 6.56
C TYR A 120 10.90 4.87 7.10
N LEU A 121 9.77 4.26 6.82
CA LEU A 121 9.52 2.83 6.99
C LEU A 121 9.30 2.22 5.62
N LEU A 122 10.10 1.21 5.27
CA LEU A 122 9.94 0.42 4.06
C LEU A 122 9.52 -0.99 4.43
N THR A 123 8.49 -1.52 3.76
CA THR A 123 8.00 -2.88 3.94
C THR A 123 7.88 -3.61 2.61
N VAL A 124 8.17 -4.91 2.60
CA VAL A 124 7.80 -5.85 1.54
C VAL A 124 7.08 -7.02 2.19
N ARG A 125 5.90 -7.34 1.68
CA ARG A 125 5.07 -8.43 2.20
C ARG A 125 4.27 -9.07 1.06
N PRO A 126 3.74 -10.29 1.24
CA PRO A 126 2.73 -10.82 0.34
C PRO A 126 1.55 -9.85 0.23
N ALA A 127 1.03 -9.69 -0.99
CA ALA A 127 -0.14 -8.87 -1.23
C ALA A 127 -1.38 -9.54 -0.65
N THR A 128 -2.13 -8.80 0.16
CA THR A 128 -3.43 -9.24 0.64
C THR A 128 -4.45 -9.19 -0.51
N PRO A 129 -5.60 -9.88 -0.37
CA PRO A 129 -6.69 -9.72 -1.32
C PRO A 129 -7.13 -8.25 -1.46
N TYR A 130 -7.14 -7.49 -0.36
CA TYR A 130 -7.44 -6.06 -0.40
C TYR A 130 -6.45 -5.29 -1.28
N ASP A 131 -5.14 -5.48 -1.09
CA ASP A 131 -4.13 -4.74 -1.88
C ASP A 131 -4.30 -4.98 -3.38
N GLN A 132 -4.58 -6.23 -3.77
CA GLN A 132 -4.80 -6.60 -5.16
C GLN A 132 -6.08 -5.98 -5.71
N ALA A 133 -7.18 -6.03 -4.95
CA ALA A 133 -8.45 -5.46 -5.34
C ALA A 133 -8.38 -3.93 -5.47
N TYR A 134 -7.76 -3.25 -4.50
CA TYR A 134 -7.58 -1.80 -4.51
C TYR A 134 -6.62 -1.35 -5.62
N SER A 135 -5.50 -2.05 -5.83
CA SER A 135 -4.59 -1.78 -6.96
C SER A 135 -5.31 -1.92 -8.30
N ARG A 136 -6.12 -2.97 -8.48
CA ARG A 136 -6.97 -3.12 -9.66
C ARG A 136 -7.97 -1.98 -9.80
N ALA A 137 -8.64 -1.57 -8.72
CA ALA A 137 -9.63 -0.52 -8.74
C ALA A 137 -9.04 0.82 -9.21
N THR A 138 -7.89 1.21 -8.66
CA THR A 138 -7.18 2.43 -9.07
C THR A 138 -6.67 2.36 -10.51
N GLN A 139 -6.22 1.19 -10.97
CA GLN A 139 -5.82 1.00 -12.37
C GLN A 139 -7.01 1.21 -13.32
N VAL A 140 -8.15 0.59 -13.01
CA VAL A 140 -9.37 0.72 -13.83
C VAL A 140 -9.89 2.15 -13.82
N TYR A 141 -9.89 2.82 -12.66
CA TYR A 141 -10.26 4.23 -12.57
C TYR A 141 -9.42 5.12 -13.49
N ARG A 142 -8.09 4.93 -13.51
CA ARG A 142 -7.17 5.65 -14.41
C ARG A 142 -7.45 5.40 -15.90
N THR A 143 -8.05 4.27 -16.26
CA THR A 143 -8.45 3.98 -17.65
C THR A 143 -9.77 4.62 -18.07
N GLY A 144 -10.50 5.25 -17.14
CA GLY A 144 -11.74 5.98 -17.44
C GLY A 144 -13.04 5.16 -17.36
N ASP A 145 -12.97 3.84 -17.16
CA ASP A 145 -14.16 3.01 -16.96
C ASP A 145 -14.68 3.14 -15.52
N MET A 146 -15.54 4.15 -15.32
CA MET A 146 -16.10 4.47 -14.00
C MET A 146 -16.95 3.34 -13.41
N ASN A 147 -17.66 2.55 -14.24
CA ASN A 147 -18.50 1.45 -13.77
C ASN A 147 -17.65 0.27 -13.29
N ALA A 148 -16.62 -0.08 -14.06
CA ALA A 148 -15.68 -1.10 -13.64
C ALA A 148 -14.86 -0.65 -12.42
N ALA A 149 -14.49 0.63 -12.32
CA ALA A 149 -13.82 1.20 -11.15
C ALA A 149 -14.70 1.10 -9.90
N LEU A 150 -15.97 1.50 -9.99
CA LEU A 150 -16.94 1.39 -8.90
C LEU A 150 -17.09 -0.06 -8.43
N THR A 151 -17.18 -1.00 -9.37
CA THR A 151 -17.26 -2.43 -9.05
C THR A 151 -16.01 -2.91 -8.31
N ALA A 152 -14.83 -2.50 -8.77
CA ALA A 152 -13.56 -2.89 -8.15
C ALA A 152 -13.36 -2.26 -6.77
N PHE A 153 -13.75 -0.99 -6.56
CA PHE A 153 -13.72 -0.37 -5.23
C PHE A 153 -14.72 -1.01 -4.27
N ASN A 154 -15.92 -1.40 -4.73
CA ASN A 154 -16.87 -2.16 -3.92
C ASN A 154 -16.27 -3.48 -3.44
N GLU A 155 -15.54 -4.19 -4.29
CA GLU A 155 -14.84 -5.42 -3.91
C GLU A 155 -13.73 -5.16 -2.90
N ALA A 156 -12.91 -4.12 -3.11
CA ALA A 156 -11.87 -3.74 -2.13
C ALA A 156 -12.48 -3.45 -0.75
N ILE A 157 -13.55 -2.65 -0.70
CA ILE A 157 -14.28 -2.33 0.54
C ILE A 157 -14.89 -3.57 1.19
N ARG A 158 -15.39 -4.53 0.39
CA ARG A 158 -15.91 -5.80 0.90
C ARG A 158 -14.82 -6.65 1.56
N LEU A 159 -13.61 -6.63 1.00
CA LEU A 159 -12.46 -7.37 1.51
C LEU A 159 -11.90 -6.73 2.79
N ASP A 160 -11.85 -5.40 2.85
CA ASP A 160 -11.49 -4.67 4.06
C ASP A 160 -12.23 -3.32 4.15
N SER A 161 -13.29 -3.31 4.95
CA SER A 161 -14.15 -2.14 5.13
C SER A 161 -13.60 -1.08 6.09
N SER A 162 -12.40 -1.33 6.66
CA SER A 162 -11.72 -0.43 7.59
C SER A 162 -10.75 0.53 6.91
N ARG A 163 -10.60 0.44 5.58
CA ARG A 163 -9.68 1.23 4.77
C ARG A 163 -10.33 2.50 4.24
N PRO A 164 -10.04 3.70 4.81
CA PRO A 164 -10.65 4.94 4.37
C PRO A 164 -10.33 5.29 2.91
N GLU A 165 -9.16 4.88 2.40
CA GLU A 165 -8.69 5.21 1.07
C GLU A 165 -9.61 4.66 -0.03
N ALA A 166 -10.15 3.46 0.15
CA ALA A 166 -11.07 2.86 -0.81
C ALA A 166 -12.41 3.59 -0.89
N TYR A 167 -12.91 4.16 0.22
CA TYR A 167 -14.10 5.00 0.18
C TYR A 167 -13.80 6.34 -0.48
N LEU A 168 -12.66 6.94 -0.14
CA LEU A 168 -12.26 8.23 -0.69
C LEU A 168 -12.14 8.18 -2.22
N ASP A 169 -11.47 7.17 -2.76
CA ASP A 169 -11.34 7.04 -4.21
C ASP A 169 -12.66 6.65 -4.89
N ARG A 170 -13.52 5.86 -4.21
CA ARG A 170 -14.87 5.57 -4.71
C ARG A 170 -15.75 6.82 -4.75
N ALA A 171 -15.57 7.74 -3.80
CA ALA A 171 -16.24 9.04 -3.79
C ALA A 171 -15.89 9.86 -5.04
N ASP A 172 -14.63 9.78 -5.50
CA ASP A 172 -14.17 10.44 -6.74
C ASP A 172 -14.82 9.82 -7.97
N VAL A 173 -14.93 8.48 -8.01
CA VAL A 173 -15.68 7.80 -9.08
C VAL A 173 -17.13 8.29 -9.11
N HIS A 174 -17.78 8.38 -7.95
CA HIS A 174 -19.14 8.90 -7.85
C HIS A 174 -19.24 10.38 -8.27
N TYR A 175 -18.25 11.20 -7.92
CA TYR A 175 -18.24 12.61 -8.27
C TYR A 175 -18.13 12.81 -9.79
N VAL A 176 -17.23 12.07 -10.43
CA VAL A 176 -17.07 12.08 -11.90
C VAL A 176 -18.35 11.62 -12.61
N GLN A 177 -19.10 10.69 -12.01
CA GLN A 177 -20.40 10.25 -12.51
C GLN A 177 -21.56 11.22 -12.20
N GLY A 178 -21.32 12.32 -11.47
CA GLY A 178 -22.37 13.24 -11.00
C GLY A 178 -23.23 12.68 -9.86
N ASN A 179 -22.88 11.54 -9.28
CA ASN A 179 -23.58 10.94 -8.16
C ASN A 179 -23.16 11.59 -6.82
N LEU A 180 -23.62 12.83 -6.59
CA LEU A 180 -23.26 13.58 -5.39
C LEU A 180 -23.70 12.87 -4.10
N ASN A 181 -24.82 12.14 -4.12
CA ASN A 181 -25.28 11.35 -2.98
C ASN A 181 -24.27 10.25 -2.61
N GLY A 182 -23.75 9.54 -3.62
CA GLY A 182 -22.68 8.54 -3.42
C GLY A 182 -21.40 9.16 -2.90
N THR A 183 -20.97 10.29 -3.49
CA THR A 183 -19.79 11.02 -3.02
C THR A 183 -19.91 11.44 -1.55
N ARG A 184 -21.04 12.02 -1.13
CA ARG A 184 -21.27 12.39 0.27
C ARG A 184 -21.20 11.20 1.21
N ALA A 185 -21.86 10.10 0.85
CA ALA A 185 -21.88 8.89 1.68
C ALA A 185 -20.47 8.33 1.89
N ASP A 186 -19.66 8.32 0.84
CA ASP A 186 -18.29 7.85 0.90
C ASP A 186 -17.36 8.78 1.67
N TYR A 187 -17.50 10.10 1.51
CA TYR A 187 -16.78 11.07 2.34
C TYR A 187 -17.10 10.91 3.83
N GLN A 188 -18.37 10.78 4.18
CA GLN A 188 -18.78 10.55 5.58
C GLN A 188 -18.15 9.27 6.15
N ARG A 189 -18.10 8.20 5.36
CA ARG A 189 -17.48 6.94 5.79
C ARG A 189 -15.97 7.06 5.91
N ALA A 190 -15.29 7.71 4.97
CA ALA A 190 -13.86 7.97 5.01
C ALA A 190 -13.48 8.84 6.22
N ILE A 191 -14.24 9.91 6.50
CA ILE A 191 -14.05 10.78 7.68
C ILE A 191 -14.09 9.95 8.96
N ALA A 192 -15.15 9.16 9.16
CA ALA A 192 -15.30 8.35 10.38
C ALA A 192 -14.14 7.36 10.58
N LEU A 193 -13.64 6.77 9.48
CA LEU A 193 -12.53 5.83 9.52
C LEU A 193 -11.18 6.54 9.80
N TYR A 194 -10.93 7.69 9.18
CA TYR A 194 -9.74 8.48 9.46
C TYR A 194 -9.70 8.93 10.93
N GLU A 195 -10.83 9.37 11.48
CA GLU A 195 -10.91 9.71 12.91
C GLU A 195 -10.66 8.53 13.83
N GLN A 196 -11.25 7.37 13.50
CA GLN A 196 -11.00 6.13 14.24
C GLN A 196 -9.50 5.75 14.23
N GLN A 197 -8.80 6.07 13.15
CA GLN A 197 -7.37 5.84 12.99
C GLN A 197 -6.50 6.98 13.55
N GLY A 198 -7.11 8.02 14.14
CA GLY A 198 -6.40 9.18 14.68
C GLY A 198 -5.87 10.16 13.64
N ASN A 199 -6.28 10.04 12.37
CA ASN A 199 -5.91 10.95 11.28
C ASN A 199 -6.91 12.11 11.19
N SER A 200 -6.88 12.98 12.20
CA SER A 200 -7.79 14.12 12.32
C SER A 200 -7.62 15.13 11.19
N ASP A 201 -6.41 15.30 10.65
CA ASP A 201 -6.13 16.26 9.58
C ASP A 201 -6.82 15.86 8.28
N MET A 202 -6.73 14.58 7.87
CA MET A 202 -7.48 14.08 6.72
C MET A 202 -8.98 14.15 6.95
N ALA A 203 -9.45 13.80 8.14
CA ALA A 203 -10.87 13.91 8.48
C ALA A 203 -11.38 15.35 8.34
N GLN A 204 -10.59 16.34 8.80
CA GLN A 204 -10.92 17.75 8.68
C GLN A 204 -10.92 18.23 7.22
N MET A 205 -9.89 17.86 6.44
CA MET A 205 -9.83 18.17 5.00
C MET A 205 -11.06 17.65 4.25
N LEU A 206 -11.49 16.42 4.55
CA LEU A 206 -12.67 15.83 3.91
C LEU A 206 -13.98 16.49 4.37
N ARG A 207 -14.06 16.99 5.60
CA ARG A 207 -15.22 17.79 6.05
C ARG A 207 -15.36 19.07 5.26
N GLU A 208 -14.26 19.76 4.98
CA GLU A 208 -14.28 20.99 4.17
C GLU A 208 -14.76 20.70 2.75
N GLN A 209 -14.30 19.60 2.15
CA GLN A 209 -14.78 19.15 0.84
C GLN A 209 -16.26 18.77 0.85
N LEU A 210 -16.73 18.14 1.93
CA LEU A 210 -18.13 17.79 2.10
C LEU A 210 -19.02 19.04 2.23
N THR A 211 -18.59 20.05 2.98
CA THR A 211 -19.30 21.34 3.09
C THR A 211 -19.47 22.00 1.73
N TYR A 212 -18.40 22.06 0.93
CA TYR A 212 -18.49 22.60 -0.43
C TYR A 212 -19.52 21.86 -1.29
N LEU A 213 -19.57 20.53 -1.18
CA LEU A 213 -20.51 19.70 -1.92
C LEU A 213 -21.98 19.93 -1.52
N ASP A 214 -22.23 20.32 -0.27
CA ASP A 214 -23.57 20.66 0.24
C ASP A 214 -24.04 22.06 -0.19
N GLU A 215 -23.10 22.95 -0.50
CA GLU A 215 -23.38 24.29 -1.03
C GLU A 215 -23.64 24.31 -2.55
N VAL A 216 -23.24 23.27 -3.28
CA VAL A 216 -23.53 23.13 -4.71
C VAL A 216 -24.98 22.67 -4.90
N PRO A 217 -25.86 23.49 -5.52
CA PRO A 217 -27.23 23.08 -5.79
C PRO A 217 -27.25 21.84 -6.70
N PRO A 218 -28.19 20.90 -6.51
CA PRO A 218 -28.37 19.80 -7.45
C PRO A 218 -28.63 20.37 -8.87
N GLN A 219 -27.89 19.87 -9.86
CA GLN A 219 -28.10 20.21 -11.27
C GLN A 219 -29.37 19.55 -11.82
#